data_AF-A0A852IHU6-F1
#
_entry.id   AF-A0A852IHU6-F1
#
_cell.length_a   1.000
_cell.length_b   1.000
_cell.length_c   1.000
_cell.angle_alpha   90.00
_cell.angle_beta   90.00
_cell.angle_gamma   90.00
#
_symmetry.space_group_name_H-M   'P 1'
#
loop_
_entity.id
_entity.type
_entity.pdbx_description
1 polymer ?
#
loop_
_entity_poly.entity_id
_entity_poly.type
_entity_poly.pdbx_seq_one_letter_code
_entity_poly.pdbx_strand_id
1 'polypeptide(L)'
;DCLQALEDGHDTSSIYLVKPENTNQLMQVWCDQRQDPGGWTVIQRRLDGSVNFFRNWETYKQGFGNIDGEYWLGLENIYWLTNQGNYKLLITMEDWSGRKVFAEYASF
;
A
#
# COMPACT_ATOMS: atom_id res chain seq x y z
N ASP A 1 9.15 -1.58 -6.85
CA ASP A 1 8.10 -1.39 -5.81
C ASP A 1 8.77 -1.51 -4.43
N CYS A 2 8.04 -1.72 -3.33
CA CYS A 2 8.68 -1.87 -2.01
C CYS A 2 9.55 -3.14 -1.88
N LEU A 3 9.27 -4.19 -2.65
CA LEU A 3 10.12 -5.39 -2.68
C LEU A 3 11.47 -5.07 -3.31
N GLN A 4 11.48 -4.39 -4.44
CA GLN A 4 12.73 -3.91 -5.05
C GLN A 4 13.55 -3.03 -4.08
N ALA A 5 12.89 -2.12 -3.35
CA ALA A 5 13.58 -1.32 -2.34
C ALA A 5 14.22 -2.19 -1.23
N LEU A 6 13.53 -3.24 -0.79
CA LEU A 6 14.07 -4.18 0.19
C LEU A 6 15.28 -4.96 -0.37
N GLU A 7 15.20 -5.42 -1.61
CA GLU A 7 16.28 -6.14 -2.30
C GLU A 7 17.53 -5.26 -2.50
N ASP A 8 17.33 -3.95 -2.70
CA ASP A 8 18.40 -2.95 -2.75
C ASP A 8 18.98 -2.60 -1.36
N GLY A 9 18.51 -3.26 -0.29
CA GLY A 9 19.02 -3.14 1.07
C GLY A 9 18.30 -2.11 1.94
N HIS A 10 17.17 -1.55 1.47
CA HIS A 10 16.37 -0.64 2.28
C HIS A 10 15.40 -1.40 3.20
N ASP A 11 15.87 -1.76 4.39
CA ASP A 11 15.19 -2.63 5.37
C ASP A 11 14.26 -1.93 6.38
N THR A 12 14.13 -0.60 6.28
CA THR A 12 13.40 0.21 7.26
C THR A 12 12.00 0.55 6.74
N SER A 13 10.94 0.16 7.45
CA SER A 13 9.58 0.58 7.08
C SER A 13 9.43 2.11 7.17
N SER A 14 9.13 2.75 6.05
CA SER A 14 9.02 4.21 5.92
C SER A 14 8.31 4.59 4.62
N ILE A 15 8.27 5.89 4.29
CA ILE A 15 7.83 6.38 2.99
C ILE A 15 8.95 6.19 1.96
N TYR A 16 8.61 5.58 0.83
CA TYR A 16 9.47 5.43 -0.33
C TYR A 16 8.82 6.07 -1.57
N LEU A 17 9.66 6.44 -2.53
CA LEU A 17 9.23 6.80 -3.88
C LEU A 17 9.32 5.57 -4.78
N VAL A 18 8.20 5.22 -5.40
CA VAL A 18 8.09 4.11 -6.35
C VAL A 18 7.67 4.63 -7.71
N LYS A 19 8.29 4.08 -8.76
CA LYS A 19 7.92 4.28 -10.16
C LYS A 19 7.60 2.92 -10.78
N PRO A 20 6.34 2.61 -11.11
CA PRO A 20 6.02 1.38 -11.83
C PRO A 20 6.59 1.40 -13.26
N GLU A 21 6.94 0.24 -13.80
CA GLU A 21 7.72 0.11 -15.04
C GLU A 21 7.03 0.73 -16.27
N ASN A 22 5.72 0.55 -16.38
CA ASN A 22 4.94 0.92 -17.58
C ASN A 22 4.35 2.34 -17.53
N THR A 23 4.80 3.19 -16.61
CA THR A 23 4.31 4.56 -16.46
C THR A 23 5.42 5.53 -16.07
N ASN A 24 5.23 6.81 -16.38
CA ASN A 24 6.08 7.89 -15.87
C ASN A 24 5.60 8.45 -14.52
N GLN A 25 4.57 7.84 -13.94
CA GLN A 25 3.99 8.26 -12.67
C GLN A 25 4.87 7.83 -11.50
N LEU A 26 5.29 8.82 -10.71
CA LEU A 26 5.98 8.62 -9.45
C LEU A 26 4.96 8.70 -8.32
N MET A 27 5.04 7.79 -7.35
CA MET A 27 4.13 7.76 -6.19
C MET A 27 4.90 7.59 -4.89
N GLN A 28 4.41 8.24 -3.84
CA GLN A 28 4.84 7.99 -2.47
C GLN A 28 4.02 6.84 -1.89
N VAL A 29 4.69 5.86 -1.31
CA VAL A 29 4.08 4.68 -0.69
C VAL A 29 4.70 4.43 0.67
N TRP A 30 3.92 3.89 1.60
CA TRP A 30 4.49 3.29 2.79
C TRP A 30 4.94 1.87 2.46
N CYS A 31 6.23 1.59 2.68
CA CYS A 31 6.76 0.24 2.58
C CYS A 31 6.77 -0.42 3.96
N ASP A 32 6.14 -1.57 4.10
CA ASP A 32 6.32 -2.43 5.27
C ASP A 32 7.38 -3.50 4.97
N GLN A 33 8.58 -3.26 5.49
CA GLN A 33 9.74 -4.13 5.37
C GLN A 33 9.89 -5.10 6.54
N ARG A 34 9.04 -4.99 7.57
CA ARG A 34 9.15 -5.78 8.80
C ARG A 34 8.16 -6.92 8.89
N GLN A 35 6.97 -6.76 8.30
CA GLN A 35 6.00 -7.84 8.21
C GLN A 35 6.51 -8.90 7.25
N ASP A 36 6.91 -10.07 7.77
CA ASP A 36 7.41 -11.20 6.99
C ASP A 36 6.52 -11.48 5.76
N PRO A 37 7.10 -11.62 4.54
CA PRO A 37 8.53 -11.66 4.21
C PRO A 37 9.21 -10.28 4.01
N GLY A 38 8.52 -9.18 4.27
CA GLY A 38 8.91 -7.82 3.89
C GLY A 38 8.51 -7.48 2.45
N GLY A 39 8.88 -6.29 1.98
CA GLY A 39 8.64 -5.86 0.60
C GLY A 39 7.20 -5.41 0.32
N TRP A 40 6.39 -5.20 1.35
CA TRP A 40 4.97 -4.89 1.18
C TRP A 40 4.77 -3.43 0.81
N THR A 41 4.10 -3.19 -0.32
CA THR A 41 3.62 -1.86 -0.71
C THR A 41 2.22 -1.65 -0.15
N VAL A 42 2.07 -0.75 0.83
CA VAL A 42 0.75 -0.51 1.44
C VAL A 42 -0.11 0.32 0.50
N ILE A 43 -1.27 -0.24 0.09
CA ILE A 43 -2.20 0.43 -0.82
C ILE A 43 -3.37 1.11 -0.08
N GLN A 44 -3.65 0.70 1.15
CA GLN A 44 -4.70 1.25 2.00
C GLN A 44 -4.34 1.01 3.48
N ARG A 45 -4.55 2.01 4.35
CA ARG A 45 -4.41 1.84 5.80
C ARG A 45 -5.48 2.59 6.58
N ARG A 46 -6.09 1.92 7.57
CA ARG A 46 -6.99 2.48 8.61
C ARG A 46 -6.37 2.25 9.99
N LEU A 47 -6.47 3.22 10.88
CA LEU A 47 -5.87 3.19 12.22
C LEU A 47 -6.76 3.85 13.27
N ASP A 48 -7.16 5.10 13.04
CA ASP A 48 -7.72 5.98 14.06
C ASP A 48 -8.96 6.78 13.60
N GLY A 49 -9.36 6.65 12.34
CA GLY A 49 -10.47 7.40 11.77
C GLY A 49 -10.17 8.87 11.46
N SER A 50 -8.89 9.28 11.47
CA SER A 50 -8.45 10.64 11.16
C SER A 50 -8.75 11.08 9.72
N VAL A 51 -8.89 10.13 8.78
CA VAL A 51 -9.20 10.41 7.39
C VAL A 51 -10.60 9.92 7.05
N ASN A 52 -11.39 10.79 6.41
CA ASN A 52 -12.72 10.44 5.94
C ASN A 52 -12.61 9.72 4.56
N PHE A 53 -13.20 8.53 4.48
CA PHE A 53 -13.20 7.67 3.27
C PHE A 53 -14.50 7.78 2.46
N PHE A 54 -15.49 8.56 2.91
CA PHE A 54 -16.64 8.92 2.08
C PHE A 54 -16.22 10.00 1.08
N ARG A 55 -15.83 9.54 -0.11
CA ARG A 55 -15.21 10.33 -1.17
C ARG A 55 -15.79 9.99 -2.54
N ASN A 56 -15.65 10.92 -3.49
CA ASN A 56 -16.09 10.70 -4.87
C ASN A 56 -15.10 9.86 -5.67
N TRP A 57 -15.51 9.47 -6.88
CA TRP A 57 -14.70 8.65 -7.79
C TRP A 57 -13.31 9.24 -8.05
N GLU A 58 -13.22 10.52 -8.39
CA GLU A 58 -11.94 11.14 -8.74
C GLU A 58 -10.96 11.11 -7.57
N THR A 59 -11.44 11.30 -6.35
CA THR A 59 -10.60 11.21 -5.14
C THR A 59 -10.11 9.78 -4.92
N TYR A 60 -10.95 8.78 -5.15
CA TYR A 60 -10.52 7.37 -5.11
C TYR A 60 -9.56 7.02 -6.26
N LYS A 61 -9.71 7.64 -7.42
CA LYS A 61 -8.82 7.45 -8.56
C LYS A 61 -7.40 7.94 -8.24
N GLN A 62 -7.28 9.17 -7.73
CA GLN A 62 -5.99 9.82 -7.45
C GLN A 62 -5.33 9.35 -6.15
N GLY A 63 -6.13 8.96 -5.15
CA GLY A 63 -5.63 8.70 -3.80
C GLY A 63 -5.88 9.87 -2.85
N PHE A 64 -5.87 9.58 -1.55
CA PHE A 64 -6.11 10.57 -0.49
C PHE A 64 -5.60 10.09 0.87
N GLY A 65 -5.47 11.03 1.81
CA GLY A 65 -5.03 10.76 3.18
C GLY A 65 -3.56 11.12 3.39
N ASN A 66 -2.93 10.50 4.39
CA ASN A 66 -1.53 10.70 4.74
C ASN A 66 -0.79 9.37 4.68
N ILE A 67 0.29 9.30 3.88
CA ILE A 67 1.10 8.08 3.71
C ILE A 67 1.72 7.59 5.03
N ASP A 68 1.95 8.49 5.99
CA ASP A 68 2.40 8.16 7.36
C ASP A 68 1.25 7.80 8.33
N GLY A 69 0.00 7.88 7.90
CA GLY A 69 -1.20 7.62 8.71
C GLY A 69 -2.26 6.81 7.96
N GLU A 70 -3.52 7.25 7.99
CA GLU A 70 -4.58 6.65 7.19
C GLU A 70 -4.54 7.16 5.75
N TYR A 71 -4.61 6.26 4.76
CA TYR A 71 -4.67 6.67 3.36
C TYR A 71 -5.24 5.61 2.44
N TRP A 72 -5.56 6.05 1.23
CA TRP A 72 -5.86 5.26 0.05
C TRP A 72 -4.88 5.66 -1.06
N LEU A 73 -4.13 4.70 -1.62
CA LEU A 73 -3.06 5.00 -2.56
C LEU A 73 -3.57 5.60 -3.89
N GLY A 74 -4.80 5.27 -4.29
CA GLY A 74 -5.39 5.69 -5.56
C GLY A 74 -5.54 4.53 -6.54
N LEU A 75 -6.70 4.43 -7.19
CA LEU A 75 -7.00 3.35 -8.14
C LEU A 75 -6.02 3.34 -9.32
N GLU A 76 -5.62 4.51 -9.82
CA GLU A 76 -4.69 4.61 -10.95
C GLU A 76 -3.28 4.14 -10.56
N ASN A 77 -2.84 4.49 -9.34
CA ASN A 77 -1.57 4.03 -8.79
C ASN A 77 -1.56 2.51 -8.57
N ILE A 78 -2.64 1.97 -7.99
CA ILE A 78 -2.80 0.52 -7.78
C ILE A 78 -2.83 -0.21 -9.12
N TYR A 79 -3.55 0.30 -10.12
CA TYR A 79 -3.59 -0.27 -11.47
C TYR A 79 -2.19 -0.38 -12.08
N TRP A 80 -1.39 0.67 -12.03
CA TRP A 80 -0.03 0.63 -12.61
C TRP A 80 0.90 -0.32 -11.85
N LEU A 81 0.75 -0.44 -10.53
CA LEU A 81 1.49 -1.42 -9.73
C LEU A 81 1.09 -2.85 -10.12
N THR A 82 -0.20 -3.19 -10.09
CA THR A 82 -0.64 -4.59 -10.30
C THR A 82 -0.60 -5.04 -11.76
N ASN A 83 -0.47 -4.13 -12.72
CA ASN A 83 -0.32 -4.49 -14.14
C ASN A 83 1.14 -4.67 -14.59
N GLN A 84 2.14 -4.39 -13.75
CA GLN A 84 3.55 -4.64 -14.10
C GLN A 84 3.99 -6.09 -13.84
N GLY A 85 3.20 -6.88 -13.12
CA GLY A 85 3.48 -8.27 -12.80
C GLY A 85 2.36 -8.89 -11.97
N ASN A 86 2.49 -10.17 -11.59
CA ASN A 86 1.51 -10.79 -10.71
C ASN A 86 1.80 -10.44 -9.24
N TYR A 87 0.84 -9.79 -8.57
CA TYR A 87 0.95 -9.43 -7.15
C TYR A 87 0.09 -10.34 -6.28
N LYS A 88 0.57 -10.64 -5.07
CA LYS A 88 -0.28 -11.16 -4.01
C LYS A 88 -0.80 -10.01 -3.14
N LEU A 89 -1.99 -10.16 -2.60
CA LEU A 89 -2.60 -9.18 -1.69
C LEU A 89 -2.70 -9.76 -0.29
N LEU A 90 -2.16 -9.05 0.69
CA LEU A 90 -2.32 -9.34 2.11
C LEU A 90 -3.19 -8.26 2.74
N ILE A 91 -4.28 -8.67 3.39
CA ILE A 91 -5.15 -7.80 4.18
C ILE A 91 -5.00 -8.21 5.65
N THR A 92 -4.51 -7.30 6.48
CA THR A 92 -4.44 -7.49 7.93
C THR A 92 -5.50 -6.63 8.62
N MET A 93 -6.16 -7.20 9.63
CA MET A 93 -7.25 -6.55 10.35
C MET A 93 -7.09 -6.81 11.85
N GLU A 94 -7.42 -5.81 12.66
CA GLU A 94 -7.43 -5.89 14.12
C GLU A 94 -8.81 -5.47 14.62
N ASP A 95 -9.40 -6.25 15.52
CA ASP A 95 -10.64 -5.87 16.21
C ASP A 95 -10.38 -4.99 17.44
N TRP A 96 -11.45 -4.41 18.00
CA TRP A 96 -11.36 -3.52 19.16
C TRP A 96 -10.89 -4.21 20.45
N SER A 97 -10.82 -5.53 20.49
CA SER A 97 -10.28 -6.32 21.60
C SER A 97 -8.81 -6.70 21.38
N GLY A 98 -8.18 -6.22 20.30
CA GLY A 98 -6.78 -6.48 19.95
C GLY A 98 -6.56 -7.80 19.20
N ARG A 99 -7.62 -8.49 18.76
CA ARG A 99 -7.47 -9.72 17.98
C ARG A 99 -7.10 -9.38 16.54
N LYS A 100 -5.97 -9.94 16.08
CA LYS A 100 -5.48 -9.78 14.71
C LYS A 100 -5.82 -10.99 13.84
N VAL A 101 -6.29 -10.72 12.63
CA VAL A 101 -6.54 -11.73 11.59
C VAL A 101 -6.01 -11.22 10.25
N PHE A 102 -5.82 -12.13 9.29
CA PHE A 102 -5.40 -11.78 7.95
C PHE A 102 -6.12 -12.61 6.88
N ALA A 103 -6.13 -12.08 5.66
CA ALA A 103 -6.52 -12.79 4.45
C ALA A 103 -5.44 -12.55 3.39
N GLU A 104 -4.95 -13.62 2.77
CA GLU A 104 -3.98 -13.55 1.68
C GLU A 104 -4.59 -14.09 0.38
N TYR A 105 -4.39 -13.37 -0.71
CA TYR A 105 -4.82 -13.74 -2.06
C TYR A 105 -3.59 -13.89 -2.95
N ALA A 106 -3.42 -15.06 -3.57
CA ALA A 106 -2.23 -15.37 -4.36
C ALA A 106 -2.11 -14.56 -5.67
N SER A 107 -3.18 -13.92 -6.12
CA SER A 107 -3.22 -13.06 -7.30
C SER A 107 -4.26 -11.95 -7.09
N PHE A 108 -3.88 -10.71 -7.40
CA PHE A 108 -4.68 -9.49 -7.27
C PHE A 108 -4.38 -8.52 -8.42
#